data_AF-A0A963UM13-F1
#
_entry.id   AF-A0A963UM13-F1
#
_cell.length_a   1.000
_cell.length_b   1.000
_cell.length_c   1.000
_cell.angle_alpha   90.00
_cell.angle_beta   90.00
_cell.angle_gamma   90.00
#
_symmetry.space_group_name_H-M   'P 1'
#
loop_
_entity.id
_entity.type
_entity.pdbx_description
1 polymer ?
#
loop_
_entity_poly.entity_id
_entity_poly.type
_entity_poly.pdbx_seq_one_letter_code
_entity_poly.pdbx_strand_id
1 'polypeptide(L)'
;MSRIRSEALPTSDTFRANRAAHEAMLETVAGAARTAAAGGGEKSLARHVARGKMPPRERVANLLDAGSPFLEIGATAAHGMYNGDAPAAGVIAGIGRVHGQEVMVVANDATAKGGTYYPMTVKKHLRAQEIAGE
;
A
#
# COMPACT_ATOMS: atom_id res chain seq x y z
N MET A 1 5.89 3.53 -38.44
CA MET A 1 5.71 2.93 -37.11
C MET A 1 7.07 2.54 -36.56
N SER A 2 7.51 3.16 -35.46
CA SER A 2 8.73 2.74 -34.75
C SER A 2 8.43 1.48 -33.95
N ARG A 3 8.88 0.32 -34.45
CA ARG A 3 8.79 -0.95 -33.73
C ARG A 3 10.09 -1.18 -32.96
N ILE A 4 9.99 -1.30 -31.64
CA ILE A 4 11.12 -1.74 -30.81
C ILE A 4 11.23 -3.27 -30.96
N ARG A 5 12.39 -3.75 -31.40
CA ARG A 5 12.73 -5.18 -31.39
C ARG A 5 13.55 -5.46 -30.14
N SER A 6 13.05 -6.34 -29.28
CA SER A 6 13.80 -6.77 -28.10
C SER A 6 14.91 -7.73 -28.53
N GLU A 7 16.11 -7.50 -28.02
CA GLU A 7 17.25 -8.41 -28.16
C GLU A 7 17.39 -9.34 -26.93
N ALA A 8 16.52 -9.18 -25.93
CA ALA A 8 16.52 -10.06 -24.76
C ALA A 8 16.11 -11.48 -25.16
N LEU A 9 16.92 -12.47 -24.78
CA LEU A 9 16.67 -13.90 -24.99
C LEU A 9 16.17 -14.53 -23.68
N PRO A 10 14.86 -14.80 -23.51
CA PRO A 10 14.31 -15.31 -22.25
C PRO A 10 14.84 -16.69 -21.85
N THR A 11 15.38 -17.43 -22.81
CA THR A 11 15.95 -18.76 -22.64
C THR A 11 17.46 -18.76 -22.39
N SER A 12 18.11 -17.60 -22.34
CA SER A 12 19.53 -17.50 -21.99
C SER A 12 19.76 -17.64 -20.48
N ASP A 13 20.96 -18.12 -20.09
CA ASP A 13 21.33 -18.21 -18.68
C ASP A 13 21.38 -16.84 -18.00
N THR A 14 21.87 -15.81 -18.71
CA THR A 14 21.90 -14.43 -18.22
C THR A 14 20.51 -13.91 -17.92
N PHE A 15 19.53 -14.14 -18.80
CA PHE A 15 18.15 -13.71 -18.56
C PHE A 15 17.54 -14.44 -17.35
N ARG A 16 17.77 -15.75 -17.22
CA ARG A 16 17.33 -16.53 -16.05
C ARG A 16 17.94 -16.01 -14.76
N ALA A 17 19.24 -15.73 -14.74
CA ALA A 17 19.93 -15.20 -13.56
C ALA A 17 19.41 -13.81 -13.17
N ASN A 18 19.24 -12.91 -14.16
CA ASN A 18 18.67 -11.57 -13.93
C ASN A 18 17.24 -11.66 -13.38
N ARG A 19 16.42 -12.55 -13.94
CA ARG A 19 15.05 -12.79 -13.47
C ARG A 19 15.04 -13.29 -12.03
N ALA A 20 15.84 -14.31 -11.70
CA ALA A 20 15.90 -14.86 -10.36
C ALA A 20 16.34 -13.81 -9.32
N ALA A 21 17.36 -13.00 -9.63
CA ALA A 21 17.80 -11.91 -8.77
C ALA A 21 16.69 -10.85 -8.58
N HIS A 22 15.99 -10.48 -9.64
CA HIS A 22 14.90 -9.52 -9.58
C HIS A 22 13.70 -10.05 -8.77
N GLU A 23 13.32 -11.31 -8.94
CA GLU A 23 12.26 -11.95 -8.16
C GLU A 23 12.60 -11.98 -6.66
N ALA A 24 13.86 -12.23 -6.30
CA ALA A 24 14.30 -12.15 -4.89
C ALA A 24 14.17 -10.72 -4.30
N MET A 25 14.49 -9.70 -5.09
CA MET A 25 14.29 -8.29 -4.68
C MET A 25 12.80 -7.94 -4.54
N LEU A 26 11.96 -8.41 -5.47
CA LEU A 26 10.51 -8.23 -5.40
C LEU A 26 9.93 -8.88 -4.14
N GLU A 27 10.43 -10.05 -3.73
CA GLU A 27 9.96 -10.71 -2.52
C GLU A 27 10.26 -9.89 -1.25
N THR A 28 11.37 -9.16 -1.24
CA THR A 28 11.70 -8.25 -0.13
C THR A 28 10.65 -7.14 0.00
N VAL A 29 10.26 -6.54 -1.13
CA VAL A 29 9.23 -5.49 -1.18
C VAL A 29 7.85 -6.07 -0.85
N ALA A 30 7.53 -7.26 -1.37
CA ALA A 30 6.27 -7.95 -1.10
C ALA A 30 6.14 -8.31 0.39
N GLY A 31 7.23 -8.74 1.04
CA GLY A 31 7.26 -8.97 2.48
C GLY A 31 6.96 -7.70 3.28
N ALA A 32 7.60 -6.58 2.94
CA ALA A 32 7.32 -5.29 3.58
C ALA A 32 5.86 -4.85 3.39
N ALA A 33 5.31 -5.06 2.19
CA ALA A 33 3.92 -4.73 1.87
C ALA A 33 2.92 -5.61 2.64
N ARG A 34 3.17 -6.92 2.76
CA ARG A 34 2.33 -7.83 3.57
C ARG A 34 2.31 -7.43 5.04
N THR A 35 3.47 -7.09 5.61
CA THR A 35 3.56 -6.59 6.99
C THR A 35 2.79 -5.27 7.15
N ALA A 36 2.90 -4.36 6.19
CA ALA A 36 2.16 -3.11 6.22
C ALA A 36 0.64 -3.31 6.07
N ALA A 37 0.22 -4.28 5.26
CA ALA A 37 -1.19 -4.61 5.05
C ALA A 37 -1.86 -5.23 6.28
N ALA A 38 -1.10 -5.89 7.14
CA ALA A 38 -1.58 -6.47 8.40
C ALA A 38 -2.00 -5.43 9.45
N GLY A 39 -1.69 -4.13 9.24
CA GLY A 39 -2.02 -3.06 10.17
C GLY A 39 -1.41 -3.30 11.55
N GLY A 40 -2.12 -2.92 12.62
CA GLY A 40 -1.66 -3.11 14.00
C GLY A 40 -1.68 -4.56 14.52
N GLY A 41 -1.79 -5.55 13.64
CA GLY A 41 -1.82 -6.98 13.95
C GLY A 41 -3.18 -7.50 14.38
N GLU A 42 -3.31 -8.83 14.42
CA GLU A 42 -4.58 -9.55 14.64
C GLU A 42 -5.31 -9.12 15.91
N LYS A 43 -4.59 -8.96 17.04
CA LYS A 43 -5.19 -8.55 18.32
C LYS A 43 -5.82 -7.16 18.23
N SER A 44 -5.16 -6.21 17.56
CA SER A 44 -5.66 -4.85 17.40
C SER A 44 -6.83 -4.81 16.43
N LEU A 45 -6.77 -5.59 15.35
CA LEU A 45 -7.86 -5.76 14.40
C LEU A 45 -9.10 -6.37 15.05
N ALA A 46 -8.95 -7.45 15.82
CA ALA A 46 -10.04 -8.10 16.54
C ALA A 46 -10.74 -7.13 17.51
N ARG A 47 -9.96 -6.33 18.27
CA ARG A 47 -10.51 -5.30 19.15
C ARG A 47 -11.23 -4.19 18.38
N HIS A 48 -10.75 -3.83 17.19
CA HIS A 48 -11.40 -2.84 16.33
C HIS A 48 -12.74 -3.36 15.80
N VAL A 49 -12.79 -4.61 15.33
CA VAL A 49 -14.01 -5.28 14.87
C VAL A 49 -15.02 -5.48 16.00
N ALA A 50 -14.57 -5.88 17.19
CA ALA A 50 -15.42 -6.05 18.37
C ALA A 50 -16.15 -4.76 18.79
N ARG A 51 -15.68 -3.58 18.34
CA ARG A 51 -16.36 -2.29 18.53
C ARG A 51 -17.40 -1.99 17.44
N GLY A 52 -17.74 -2.97 16.59
CA GLY A 52 -18.67 -2.82 15.47
C GLY A 52 -18.10 -2.02 14.30
N LYS A 53 -16.76 -1.87 14.22
CA LYS A 53 -16.12 -1.04 13.19
C LYS A 53 -15.55 -1.92 12.07
N MET A 54 -15.87 -1.58 10.82
CA MET A 54 -15.26 -2.19 9.64
C MET A 54 -13.74 -1.95 9.63
N PRO A 55 -12.90 -2.96 9.29
CA PRO A 55 -11.46 -2.80 9.09
C PRO A 55 -11.12 -1.69 8.07
N PRO A 56 -10.05 -0.91 8.28
CA PRO A 56 -9.74 0.24 7.42
C PRO A 56 -9.56 -0.10 5.94
N ARG A 57 -8.86 -1.19 5.60
CA ARG A 57 -8.69 -1.62 4.20
C ARG A 57 -9.99 -2.10 3.57
N GLU A 58 -10.86 -2.74 4.37
CA GLU A 58 -12.20 -3.11 3.92
C GLU A 58 -13.07 -1.87 3.65
N ARG A 59 -12.94 -0.79 4.43
CA ARG A 59 -13.64 0.47 4.13
C ARG A 59 -13.24 1.05 2.79
N VAL A 60 -11.93 1.04 2.49
CA VAL A 60 -11.44 1.48 1.18
C VAL A 60 -12.04 0.60 0.10
N ALA A 61 -11.97 -0.73 0.23
CA ALA A 61 -12.55 -1.65 -0.75
C ALA A 61 -14.08 -1.48 -0.94
N ASN A 62 -14.83 -1.19 0.14
CA ASN A 62 -16.28 -0.96 0.10
C ASN A 62 -16.66 0.43 -0.43
N LEU A 63 -15.75 1.40 -0.39
CA LEU A 63 -15.95 2.74 -0.95
C LEU A 63 -15.80 2.73 -2.47
N LEU A 64 -14.88 1.92 -2.99
CA LEU A 64 -14.51 1.89 -4.40
C LEU A 64 -15.58 1.21 -5.27
N ASP A 65 -15.67 1.65 -6.53
CA ASP A 65 -16.49 0.99 -7.54
C ASP A 65 -16.05 -0.47 -7.70
N ALA A 66 -17.02 -1.38 -7.81
CA ALA A 66 -16.75 -2.81 -7.97
C ALA A 66 -15.83 -3.08 -9.18
N GLY A 67 -14.74 -3.80 -8.93
CA GLY A 67 -13.74 -4.14 -9.95
C GLY A 67 -12.84 -2.98 -10.41
N SER A 68 -13.00 -1.78 -9.83
CA SER A 68 -12.07 -0.68 -10.11
C SER A 68 -10.71 -0.91 -9.46
N PRO A 69 -9.61 -0.49 -10.11
CA PRO A 69 -8.29 -0.56 -9.53
C PRO A 69 -8.13 0.44 -8.37
N PHE A 70 -7.21 0.12 -7.47
CA PHE A 70 -6.75 1.04 -6.43
C PHE A 70 -5.23 1.14 -6.49
N LEU A 71 -4.71 2.34 -6.75
CA LEU A 71 -3.29 2.65 -6.75
C LEU A 71 -2.89 3.17 -5.37
N GLU A 72 -2.42 2.28 -4.50
CA GLU A 72 -1.98 2.66 -3.15
C GLU A 72 -0.65 3.44 -3.19
N ILE A 73 -0.61 4.56 -2.48
CA ILE A 73 0.55 5.44 -2.35
C ILE A 73 1.27 5.13 -1.04
N GLY A 74 2.58 4.90 -1.12
CA GLY A 74 3.41 4.70 0.07
C GLY A 74 2.98 3.50 0.92
N ALA A 75 2.60 2.38 0.30
CA ALA A 75 2.17 1.16 1.00
C ALA A 75 3.19 0.66 2.03
N THR A 76 4.49 0.84 1.76
CA THR A 76 5.61 0.46 2.66
C THR A 76 6.14 1.65 3.49
N ALA A 77 5.40 2.76 3.58
CA ALA A 77 5.82 3.90 4.38
C ALA A 77 6.04 3.49 5.85
N ALA A 78 7.09 4.06 6.45
CA ALA A 78 7.57 3.74 7.80
C ALA A 78 8.03 2.28 8.02
N HIS A 79 8.29 1.51 6.95
CA HIS A 79 8.93 0.21 7.08
C HIS A 79 10.31 0.33 7.76
N GLY A 80 10.58 -0.54 8.74
CA GLY A 80 11.81 -0.50 9.54
C GLY A 80 11.93 0.68 10.51
N MET A 81 10.91 1.53 10.63
CA MET A 81 10.90 2.68 11.54
C MET A 81 10.04 2.41 12.78
N TYR A 82 10.28 3.17 13.84
CA TYR A 82 9.43 3.20 15.05
C TYR A 82 9.13 1.82 15.65
N ASN A 83 10.09 0.88 15.61
CA ASN A 83 9.93 -0.49 16.09
C ASN A 83 8.76 -1.26 15.45
N GLY A 84 8.37 -0.90 14.22
CA GLY A 84 7.25 -1.53 13.51
C GLY A 84 5.86 -1.06 13.96
N ASP A 85 5.78 -0.03 14.79
CA ASP A 85 4.53 0.42 15.40
C ASP A 85 3.60 1.19 14.46
N ALA A 86 4.10 1.64 13.31
CA ALA A 86 3.35 2.43 12.33
C ALA A 86 3.38 1.82 10.91
N PRO A 87 2.85 0.59 10.71
CA PRO A 87 2.77 -0.03 9.40
C PRO A 87 2.01 0.86 8.40
N ALA A 88 2.50 0.96 7.17
CA ALA A 88 2.02 1.90 6.14
C ALA A 88 1.96 3.37 6.62
N ALA A 89 2.75 3.73 7.64
CA ALA A 89 2.68 4.98 8.40
C ALA A 89 1.30 5.26 9.04
N GLY A 90 0.53 4.21 9.38
CA GLY A 90 -0.76 4.32 10.07
C GLY A 90 -1.89 4.91 9.19
N VAL A 91 -1.69 4.98 7.88
CA VAL A 91 -2.68 5.54 6.94
C VAL A 91 -2.63 4.80 5.61
N ILE A 92 -3.80 4.43 5.10
CA ILE A 92 -3.98 3.91 3.75
C ILE A 92 -4.32 5.12 2.88
N ALA A 93 -3.51 5.37 1.86
CA ALA A 93 -3.72 6.46 0.93
C ALA A 93 -3.57 5.93 -0.49
N GLY A 94 -4.39 6.41 -1.43
CA GLY A 94 -4.30 5.96 -2.83
C GLY A 94 -5.40 6.52 -3.70
N ILE A 95 -5.27 6.29 -5.01
CA ILE A 95 -6.22 6.74 -6.02
C ILE A 95 -7.08 5.55 -6.44
N GLY A 96 -8.39 5.71 -6.43
CA GLY A 96 -9.32 4.72 -6.96
C GLY A 96 -10.58 5.39 -7.50
N ARG A 97 -11.53 4.60 -7.97
CA ARG A 97 -12.76 5.13 -8.58
C ARG A 97 -13.95 5.03 -7.64
N VAL A 98 -14.71 6.10 -7.50
CA VAL A 98 -15.94 6.18 -6.71
C VAL A 98 -17.00 6.88 -7.55
N HIS A 99 -18.10 6.18 -7.85
CA HIS A 99 -19.16 6.66 -8.75
C HIS A 99 -18.61 7.12 -10.12
N GLY A 100 -17.66 6.36 -10.68
CA GLY A 100 -17.04 6.69 -11.96
C GLY A 100 -15.94 7.75 -11.91
N GLN A 101 -15.73 8.42 -10.78
CA GLN A 101 -14.75 9.50 -10.61
C GLN A 101 -13.47 8.99 -9.94
N GLU A 102 -12.30 9.33 -10.48
CA GLU A 102 -11.02 9.09 -9.79
C GLU A 102 -10.90 10.03 -8.58
N VAL A 103 -10.70 9.44 -7.40
CA VAL A 103 -10.61 10.17 -6.13
C VAL A 103 -9.39 9.74 -5.32
N MET A 104 -8.79 10.71 -4.64
CA MET A 104 -7.81 10.44 -3.59
C MET A 104 -8.53 9.97 -2.33
N VAL A 105 -8.22 8.76 -1.87
CA VAL A 105 -8.72 8.19 -0.62
C VAL A 105 -7.62 8.29 0.44
N VAL A 106 -7.96 8.81 1.62
CA VAL A 106 -7.07 8.80 2.79
C VAL A 106 -7.84 8.23 3.99
N ALA A 107 -7.41 7.06 4.47
CA ALA A 107 -8.07 6.33 5.56
C ALA A 107 -7.06 5.96 6.65
N ASN A 108 -7.17 6.58 7.82
CA ASN A 108 -6.33 6.25 8.97
C ASN A 108 -6.62 4.83 9.49
N ASP A 109 -5.55 4.10 9.81
CA ASP A 109 -5.65 2.77 10.40
C ASP A 109 -5.65 2.86 11.93
N ALA A 110 -6.86 2.80 12.51
CA ALA A 110 -7.04 2.82 13.97
C ALA A 110 -6.48 1.58 14.69
N THR A 111 -6.10 0.52 13.96
CA THR A 111 -5.48 -0.67 14.56
C THR A 111 -3.99 -0.42 14.86
N ALA A 112 -3.31 0.43 14.07
CA ALA A 112 -1.93 0.83 14.27
C ALA A 112 -1.82 1.94 15.33
N LYS A 113 -1.45 1.59 16.57
CA LYS A 113 -1.33 2.53 17.71
C LYS A 113 -2.51 3.50 17.84
N GLY A 114 -3.72 3.00 17.65
CA GLY A 114 -4.94 3.79 17.77
C GLY A 114 -5.17 4.82 16.65
N GLY A 115 -4.37 4.82 15.57
CA GLY A 115 -4.43 5.83 14.51
C GLY A 115 -3.63 7.10 14.82
N THR A 116 -2.67 7.02 15.74
CA THR A 116 -1.80 8.15 16.09
C THR A 116 -0.96 8.60 14.90
N TYR A 117 -0.81 9.93 14.74
CA TYR A 117 0.03 10.50 13.70
C TYR A 117 1.51 10.47 14.11
N TYR A 118 2.29 9.66 13.43
CA TYR A 118 3.75 9.72 13.46
C TYR A 118 4.25 10.76 12.44
N PRO A 119 5.53 11.20 12.51
CA PRO A 119 6.09 12.10 11.49
C PRO A 119 5.90 11.60 10.06
N MET A 120 6.05 10.28 9.85
CA MET A 120 5.78 9.68 8.54
C MET A 120 4.29 9.65 8.15
N THR A 121 3.38 9.61 9.11
CA THR A 121 1.94 9.73 8.85
C THR A 121 1.62 11.11 8.28
N VAL A 122 2.16 12.17 8.89
CA VAL A 122 1.99 13.55 8.42
C VAL A 122 2.55 13.69 7.00
N LYS A 123 3.79 13.23 6.78
CA LYS A 123 4.43 13.29 5.45
C LYS A 123 3.63 12.55 4.39
N LYS A 124 3.13 11.35 4.70
CA LYS A 124 2.32 10.55 3.77
C LYS A 124 0.96 11.21 3.47
N HIS A 125 0.31 11.78 4.49
CA HIS A 125 -0.96 12.48 4.31
C HIS A 125 -0.78 13.72 3.42
N LEU A 126 0.22 14.57 3.72
CA LEU A 126 0.50 15.76 2.91
C LEU A 126 0.88 15.39 1.47
N ARG A 127 1.64 14.32 1.26
CA ARG A 127 1.95 13.85 -0.10
C ARG A 127 0.69 13.38 -0.85
N ALA A 128 -0.28 12.77 -0.16
CA ALA A 128 -1.55 12.41 -0.78
C ALA A 128 -2.36 13.65 -1.19
N GLN A 129 -2.35 14.71 -0.38
CA GLN A 129 -2.98 15.99 -0.71
C GLN A 129 -2.29 16.70 -1.87
N GLU A 130 -0.95 16.67 -1.91
CA GLU A 130 -0.16 17.23 -3.00
C GLU A 130 -0.50 16.55 -4.33
N ILE A 131 -0.54 15.21 -4.37
CA ILE A 131 -0.96 14.44 -5.56
C ILE A 131 -2.40 14.77 -5.96
N ALA A 132 -3.29 15.04 -5.00
CA ALA A 132 -4.67 15.42 -5.31
C ALA A 132 -4.82 16.87 -5.80
N GLY A 133 -3.82 17.72 -5.55
CA GLY A 133 -3.82 19.13 -5.93
C GLY A 133 -3.07 19.44 -7.23
N GLU A 134 -2.19 18.54 -7.68
CA GLU A 134 -1.50 18.57 -8.99
C GLU A 134 -2.40 18.04 -10.12
#